data_AF-A0A4Q8QLY2-F1
#
_entry.id   AF-A0A4Q8QLY2-F1
#
_cell.length_a   1.000
_cell.length_b   1.000
_cell.length_c   1.000
_cell.angle_alpha   90.00
_cell.angle_beta   90.00
_cell.angle_gamma   90.00
#
_symmetry.space_group_name_H-M   'P 1'
#
loop_
_entity.id
_entity.type
_entity.pdbx_description
1 polymer ?
#
loop_
_entity_poly.entity_id
_entity_poly.type
_entity_poly.pdbx_seq_one_letter_code
_entity_poly.pdbx_strand_id
1 'polypeptide(L)' 'RFCLAAGVEALGTMMEADVAAACGPRHGRDVARRAHRWGRTRGRIGFHGGKIEVERPRVRGVDGREITIPSW' A
#
# COMPACT_ATOMS: atom_id res chain seq x y z
N ARG A 1 -7.92 4.22 22.84
CA ARG A 1 -7.16 4.54 21.60
C ARG A 1 -6.58 3.31 20.89
N PHE A 2 -6.53 2.14 21.53
CA PHE A 2 -6.03 0.88 20.97
C PHE A 2 -6.67 0.50 19.62
N CYS A 3 -8.01 0.56 19.51
CA CYS A 3 -8.72 0.17 18.28
C CYS A 3 -8.35 1.02 17.04
N LEU A 4 -8.00 2.29 17.24
CA LEU A 4 -7.57 3.16 16.14
C LEU A 4 -6.18 2.74 15.65
N ALA A 5 -5.22 2.54 16.56
CA ALA A 5 -3.86 2.16 16.19
C ALA A 5 -3.84 0.78 15.51
N ALA A 6 -4.50 -0.21 16.11
CA ALA A 6 -4.62 -1.55 15.54
C ALA A 6 -5.31 -1.54 14.16
N GLY A 7 -6.32 -0.69 13.97
CA GLY A 7 -6.99 -0.52 12.68
C GLY A 7 -6.08 0.07 11.59
N VAL A 8 -5.26 1.07 11.94
CA VAL A 8 -4.29 1.67 11.01
C VAL A 8 -3.18 0.68 10.67
N GLU A 9 -2.69 -0.09 11.64
CA GLU A 9 -1.70 -1.14 11.42
C GLU A 9 -2.25 -2.27 10.52
N ALA A 10 -3.50 -2.69 10.76
CA ALA A 10 -4.17 -3.67 9.91
C ALA A 10 -4.29 -3.18 8.47
N LEU A 11 -4.69 -1.92 8.27
CA LEU A 11 -4.77 -1.32 6.95
C LEU A 11 -3.38 -1.26 6.27
N GLY A 12 -2.35 -0.85 7.00
CA GLY A 12 -0.97 -0.85 6.50
C GLY A 12 -0.52 -2.25 6.06
N THR A 13 -0.87 -3.28 6.83
CA THR A 13 -0.57 -4.67 6.51
C THR A 13 -1.28 -5.13 5.22
N MET A 14 -2.56 -4.77 5.05
CA MET A 14 -3.31 -5.05 3.83
C MET A 14 -2.68 -4.37 2.60
N MET A 15 -2.25 -3.11 2.74
CA MET A 15 -1.58 -2.37 1.67
C MET A 15 -0.23 -3.00 1.29
N GLU A 16 0.56 -3.46 2.27
CA GLU A 16 1.81 -4.17 1.97
C GLU A 16 1.57 -5.52 1.28
N ALA A 17 0.49 -6.22 1.64
CA ALA A 17 0.11 -7.47 0.97
C ALA A 17 -0.25 -7.23 -0.51
N ASP A 18 -1.01 -6.17 -0.80
CA ASP A 18 -1.33 -5.77 -2.17
C ASP A 18 -0.08 -5.40 -2.97
N VAL A 19 0.85 -4.65 -2.35
CA VAL A 19 2.14 -4.31 -2.96
C VAL A 19 2.95 -5.57 -3.23
N ALA A 20 3.00 -6.52 -2.30
CA ALA A 20 3.70 -7.78 -2.49
C ALA A 20 3.06 -8.62 -3.62
N ALA A 21 1.74 -8.64 -3.72
CA ALA A 21 1.01 -9.34 -4.78
C ALA A 21 1.25 -8.72 -6.18
N ALA A 22 1.53 -7.42 -6.26
CA ALA A 22 1.83 -6.72 -7.50
C ALA A 22 3.34 -6.75 -7.88
N CYS A 23 4.21 -6.59 -6.89
CA CYS A 23 5.65 -6.41 -7.09
C CYS A 23 6.50 -7.66 -6.82
N GLY A 24 5.92 -8.70 -6.22
CA GLY A 24 6.65 -9.85 -5.69
C GLY A 24 7.36 -9.54 -4.36
N PRO A 25 8.08 -10.54 -3.79
CA PRO A 25 8.79 -10.40 -2.53
C PRO A 25 9.81 -9.26 -2.55
N ARG A 26 10.03 -8.63 -1.39
CA ARG A 26 11.02 -7.56 -1.26
C ARG A 26 12.42 -8.12 -1.51
N HIS A 27 13.23 -7.41 -2.27
CA HIS A 27 14.58 -7.83 -2.70
C HIS A 27 14.61 -9.12 -3.56
N GLY A 28 13.45 -9.66 -3.92
CA GLY A 28 13.34 -10.82 -4.81
C GLY A 28 13.36 -10.43 -6.28
N ARG A 29 13.95 -11.30 -7.11
CA ARG A 29 13.78 -11.25 -8.56
C ARG A 29 12.55 -12.08 -8.92
N ASP A 30 11.51 -11.38 -9.36
CA ASP A 30 10.28 -11.97 -9.85
C ASP A 30 10.09 -11.50 -11.29
N VAL A 31 10.13 -12.45 -12.23
CA VAL A 31 9.95 -12.19 -13.66
C VAL A 31 8.48 -11.97 -14.02
N ALA A 32 7.56 -12.40 -13.16
CA ALA A 32 6.11 -12.25 -13.35
C ALA A 32 5.53 -11.01 -12.64
N ARG A 33 6.38 -10.15 -12.06
CA ARG A 33 5.92 -8.93 -11.39
C ARG A 33 5.14 -8.03 -12.35
N ARG A 34 4.05 -7.45 -11.86
CA ARG A 34 3.20 -6.51 -12.62
C ARG A 34 3.55 -5.06 -12.36
N ALA A 35 4.27 -4.78 -11.28
CA ALA A 35 4.66 -3.44 -10.87
C ALA A 35 5.99 -3.40 -10.10
N HIS A 36 6.51 -2.19 -9.90
CA HIS A 36 7.67 -1.84 -9.10
C HIS A 36 7.26 -0.97 -7.91
N ARG A 37 7.95 -1.13 -6.77
CA ARG A 37 7.77 -0.25 -5.61
C ARG A 37 8.28 1.15 -5.95
N TRP A 38 7.46 2.18 -5.69
CA TRP A 38 7.73 3.57 -6.09
C TRP A 38 7.67 4.56 -4.91
N GLY A 39 8.04 4.07 -3.72
CA GLY A 39 8.03 4.85 -2.48
C GLY A 39 6.66 4.87 -1.81
N ARG A 40 6.43 5.89 -0.98
CA ARG A 40 5.19 6.12 -0.23
C ARG A 40 4.75 7.57 -0.40
N THR A 41 3.48 7.84 -0.17
CA THR A 41 2.94 9.20 -0.04
C THR A 41 1.96 9.27 1.11
N ARG A 42 1.77 10.46 1.68
CA ARG A 42 0.73 10.68 2.67
C ARG A 42 -0.60 10.83 1.97
N GLY A 43 -1.61 10.11 2.44
CA GLY A 43 -2.97 10.27 1.99
C GLY A 43 -3.94 10.28 3.17
N ARG A 44 -5.13 10.82 2.94
CA ARG A 44 -6.16 10.94 3.97
C ARG A 44 -7.30 9.99 3.69
N ILE A 45 -7.71 9.23 4.70
CA ILE A 45 -8.84 8.30 4.62
C ILE A 45 -9.84 8.59 5.74
N GLY A 46 -11.11 8.29 5.48
CA GLY A 46 -12.13 8.26 6.51
C GLY A 46 -11.99 6.99 7.34
N PHE A 47 -11.71 7.11 8.64
CA PHE A 47 -11.60 5.97 9.54
C PHE A 47 -12.04 6.36 10.95
N HIS A 48 -12.79 5.46 11.61
CA HIS A 48 -13.25 5.63 13.00
C HIS A 48 -13.94 6.99 13.27
N GLY A 49 -14.82 7.42 12.36
CA GLY A 49 -15.58 8.67 12.51
C GLY A 49 -14.79 9.97 12.25
N GLY A 50 -13.55 9.88 11.77
CA GLY A 50 -12.72 11.03 11.43
C GLY A 50 -11.91 10.84 10.15
N LYS A 51 -11.15 11.87 9.77
CA LYS A 51 -10.13 11.78 8.71
C LYS A 51 -8.77 11.57 9.35
N ILE A 52 -8.09 10.49 8.98
CA ILE A 52 -6.72 10.20 9.44
C ILE A 52 -5.74 10.30 8.27
N GLU A 53 -4.51 10.70 8.56
CA GLU A 53 -3.41 10.62 7.61
C GLU A 53 -2.72 9.26 7.73
N VAL A 54 -2.48 8.61 6.60
CA VAL A 54 -1.81 7.32 6.50
C VAL A 54 -0.72 7.37 5.44
N GLU A 55 0.34 6.57 5.62
CA GLU A 55 1.39 6.40 4.62
C GLU A 55 0.98 5.35 3.59
N ARG A 56 0.51 5.83 2.43
CA ARG A 56 0.11 5.02 1.30
C ARG A 56 1.33 4.54 0.50
N PRO A 57 1.54 3.22 0.34
CA PRO A 57 2.51 2.71 -0.61
C PRO A 57 2.16 3.08 -2.05
N ARG A 58 3.16 3.40 -2.85
CA ARG A 58 3.02 3.65 -4.29
C ARG A 58 3.62 2.49 -5.05
N VAL A 59 2.88 2.01 -6.04
CA VAL A 59 3.36 1.03 -7.01
C VAL A 59 3.27 1.62 -8.40
N ARG A 60 4.30 1.35 -9.20
CA ARG A 60 4.38 1.79 -10.59
C ARG A 60 4.36 0.56 -11.48
N GLY A 61 3.36 0.44 -12.34
CA GLY A 61 3.27 -0.64 -13.31
C GLY A 61 4.52 -0.75 -14.17
N VAL A 62 4.71 -1.93 -14.76
CA VAL A 62 5.78 -2.15 -15.75
C VAL A 62 5.63 -1.25 -16.99
N ASP A 63 4.43 -0.73 -17.23
CA ASP A 63 4.11 0.29 -18.24
C ASP A 63 4.56 1.72 -17.83
N GLY A 64 5.13 1.86 -16.62
CA GLY A 64 5.63 3.12 -16.10
C GLY A 64 4.55 4.03 -15.53
N ARG A 65 3.30 3.59 -15.35
CA ARG A 65 2.23 4.38 -14.74
C ARG A 65 2.03 4.01 -13.28
N GLU A 66 1.62 4.97 -12.46
CA GLU A 66 1.23 4.64 -11.08
C GLU A 66 -0.08 3.84 -11.08
N ILE A 67 -0.13 2.78 -10.27
CA ILE A 67 -1.31 1.93 -10.13
C ILE A 67 -1.83 2.07 -8.70
N THR A 68 -3.14 2.21 -8.56
CA THR A 68 -3.81 2.20 -7.25
C THR A 68 -3.83 0.77 -6.70
N ILE A 69 -3.39 0.60 -5.45
CA ILE A 69 -3.50 -0.68 -4.73
C ILE A 69 -4.96 -0.87 -4.25
N PRO A 70 -5.50 -2.10 -4.25
CA PRO A 70 -6.90 -2.35 -3.90
C PRO A 70 -7.35 -1.85 -2.51
N SER A 71 -6.46 -1.89 -1.51
CA SER A 71 -6.74 -1.45 -0.14
C SER A 71 -6.58 0.05 0.11
N TRP A 72 -6.36 0.86 -0.94
CA TRP A 72 -6.37 2.32 -0.88
C TRP A 72 -7.75 2.91 -1.15
#